data_AF-A0A0A0CW83-F1
#
_entry.id   AF-A0A0A0CW83-F1
#
_cell.length_a   1.000
_cell.length_b   1.000
_cell.length_c   1.000
_cell.angle_alpha   90.00
_cell.angle_beta   90.00
_cell.angle_gamma   90.00
#
_symmetry.space_group_name_H-M   'P 1'
#
loop_
_entity.id
_entity.type
_entity.pdbx_description
1 polymer ?
#
loop_
_entity_poly.entity_id
_entity_poly.type
_entity_poly.pdbx_seq_one_letter_code
_entity_poly.pdbx_strand_id
1 'polypeptide(L)'
;PEPERTPSQSAWFDAAAAQGVLRCRLGEVYLRHRAAADGLGVALLPCFLGDADDRLLRLGGPVPELAEDIHLMLHGDLRRDAAVRAVAEAIAGLFRRQRQVLEGTRRG
;
A
#
# COMPACT_ATOMS: atom_id res chain seq x y z
N PRO A 1 -21.92 6.39 18.47
CA PRO A 1 -20.60 5.75 18.40
C PRO A 1 -19.77 6.41 17.30
N GLU A 2 -18.69 7.11 17.66
CA GLU A 2 -17.66 7.46 16.66
C GLU A 2 -17.15 6.16 16.04
N PRO A 3 -16.94 6.10 14.71
CA PRO A 3 -16.31 4.93 14.11
C PRO A 3 -14.94 4.75 14.76
N GLU A 4 -14.68 3.54 15.24
CA GLU A 4 -13.38 3.13 15.78
C GLU A 4 -12.32 3.52 14.75
N ARG A 5 -11.44 4.46 15.13
CA ARG A 5 -10.41 4.95 14.20
C ARG A 5 -9.48 3.80 13.89
N THR A 6 -9.43 3.38 12.63
CA THR A 6 -8.37 2.48 12.14
C THR A 6 -7.03 3.03 12.62
N PRO A 7 -6.21 2.22 13.32
CA PRO A 7 -4.91 2.69 13.78
C PRO A 7 -4.13 3.20 12.58
N SER A 8 -3.54 4.40 12.70
CA SER A 8 -2.69 4.92 11.64
C SER A 8 -1.57 3.91 11.39
N GLN A 9 -1.08 3.82 10.15
CA GLN A 9 0.05 2.94 9.83
C GLN A 9 1.21 3.12 10.83
N SER A 10 1.46 4.36 11.28
CA SER A 10 2.48 4.66 12.31
C SER A 10 2.20 3.99 13.66
N ALA A 11 0.96 4.05 14.16
CA ALA A 11 0.61 3.48 15.45
C ALA A 11 0.70 1.95 15.44
N TRP A 12 0.28 1.31 14.34
CA TRP A 12 0.48 -0.13 14.15
C TRP A 12 1.97 -0.48 14.14
N PHE A 13 2.79 0.31 13.44
CA PHE A 13 4.24 0.13 13.41
C PHE A 13 4.88 0.29 14.78
N ASP A 14 4.46 1.27 15.59
CA ASP A 14 4.99 1.45 16.95
C ASP A 14 4.71 0.21 17.82
N ALA A 15 3.50 -0.36 17.72
CA ALA A 15 3.13 -1.58 18.44
C ALA A 15 3.91 -2.81 17.94
N ALA A 16 4.09 -2.96 16.63
CA ALA A 16 4.85 -4.07 16.04
C ALA A 16 6.36 -3.96 16.34
N ALA A 17 6.93 -2.76 16.25
CA ALA A 17 8.34 -2.49 16.51
C ALA A 17 8.71 -2.72 17.99
N ALA A 18 7.78 -2.54 18.92
CA ALA A 18 7.98 -2.83 20.34
C ALA A 18 8.35 -4.31 20.61
N GLN A 19 8.08 -5.20 19.65
CA GLN A 19 8.39 -6.63 19.75
C GLN A 19 9.77 -7.00 19.15
N GLY A 20 10.54 -6.02 18.63
CA GLY A 20 11.80 -6.28 17.92
C GLY A 20 12.81 -5.13 17.98
N VAL A 21 13.86 -5.23 17.15
CA VAL A 21 14.90 -4.20 17.04
C VAL A 21 14.58 -3.27 15.87
N LEU A 22 14.27 -2.01 16.17
CA LEU A 22 14.08 -0.98 15.15
C LEU A 22 15.43 -0.47 14.64
N ARG A 23 15.82 -0.87 13.42
CA ARG A 23 17.08 -0.39 12.79
C ARG A 23 17.00 1.05 12.31
N CYS A 24 15.86 1.45 11.75
CA CYS A 24 15.60 2.82 11.31
C CYS A 24 14.09 3.04 11.11
N ARG A 25 13.66 4.31 11.15
CA ARG A 25 12.29 4.74 10.81
C ARG A 25 12.32 5.58 9.54
N LEU A 26 11.63 5.12 8.51
CA LEU A 26 11.59 5.74 7.18
C LEU A 26 10.11 5.97 6.79
N GLY A 27 9.72 7.23 6.60
CA GLY A 27 8.34 7.57 6.22
C GLY A 27 8.01 7.16 4.78
N GLU A 28 8.94 7.43 3.87
CA GLU A 28 8.76 7.15 2.45
C GLU A 28 8.84 5.65 2.13
N VAL A 29 7.84 5.15 1.42
CA VAL A 29 7.73 3.73 1.06
C VAL A 29 8.91 3.26 0.20
N TYR A 30 9.41 4.10 -0.70
CA TYR A 30 10.53 3.76 -1.57
C TYR A 30 11.85 3.65 -0.81
N LEU A 31 12.03 4.43 0.27
CA LEU A 31 13.19 4.31 1.15
C LEU A 31 13.12 3.02 1.98
N ARG A 32 11.93 2.65 2.49
CA ARG A 32 11.71 1.36 3.15
C ARG A 32 12.02 0.19 2.21
N HIS A 33 11.53 0.26 0.98
CA HIS A 33 11.79 -0.74 -0.05
C HIS A 33 13.28 -0.90 -0.32
N ARG A 34 13.99 0.22 -0.59
CA ARG A 34 15.42 0.20 -0.88
C ARG A 34 16.23 -0.35 0.30
N ALA A 35 15.91 0.06 1.52
CA ALA A 35 16.57 -0.42 2.74
C ALA A 35 16.42 -1.94 2.91
N ALA A 36 15.22 -2.49 2.70
CA ALA A 36 14.99 -3.92 2.75
C ALA A 36 15.75 -4.65 1.64
N ALA A 37 15.69 -4.14 0.40
CA ALA A 37 16.30 -4.78 -0.76
C ALA A 37 17.84 -4.73 -0.74
N ASP A 38 18.42 -3.78 0.02
CA ASP A 38 19.86 -3.68 0.26
C ASP A 38 20.29 -4.41 1.56
N GLY A 39 19.38 -5.17 2.20
CA GLY A 39 19.70 -6.05 3.32
C GLY A 39 19.71 -5.40 4.70
N LEU A 40 19.12 -4.21 4.87
CA LEU A 40 19.08 -3.53 6.19
C LEU A 40 18.16 -4.25 7.19
N GLY A 41 17.19 -5.04 6.71
CA GLY A 41 16.28 -5.82 7.53
C GLY A 41 14.94 -6.10 6.84
N VAL A 42 13.90 -6.33 7.63
CA VAL A 42 12.52 -6.54 7.17
C VAL A 42 11.76 -5.21 7.16
N ALA A 43 10.93 -4.99 6.14
CA ALA A 43 10.06 -3.82 6.04
C ALA A 43 8.63 -4.23 5.70
N LEU A 44 7.65 -3.48 6.23
CA LEU A 44 6.28 -3.53 5.72
C LEU A 44 6.19 -2.63 4.48
N LEU A 45 5.76 -3.25 3.37
CA LEU A 45 5.66 -2.65 2.05
C LEU A 45 4.29 -2.96 1.45
N PRO A 46 3.76 -2.10 0.55
CA PRO A 46 2.65 -2.48 -0.31
C PRO A 46 3.00 -3.74 -1.10
N CYS A 47 2.07 -4.68 -1.16
CA CYS A 47 2.23 -5.97 -1.79
C CYS A 47 2.74 -5.87 -3.24
N PHE A 48 2.16 -4.96 -4.03
CA PHE A 48 2.56 -4.74 -5.42
C PHE A 48 3.99 -4.22 -5.59
N LEU A 49 4.53 -3.52 -4.59
CA LEU A 49 5.88 -2.97 -4.64
C LEU A 49 6.90 -4.01 -4.21
N GLY A 50 6.62 -4.72 -3.11
CA GLY A 50 7.51 -5.77 -2.60
C GLY A 50 7.61 -6.98 -3.53
N ASP A 51 6.48 -7.46 -4.05
CA ASP A 51 6.45 -8.65 -4.92
C ASP A 51 7.02 -8.40 -6.32
N ALA A 52 7.19 -7.13 -6.71
CA ALA A 52 7.76 -6.77 -8.00
C ALA A 52 9.30 -6.70 -8.01
N ASP A 53 9.95 -6.84 -6.86
CA ASP A 53 11.42 -6.84 -6.74
C ASP A 53 11.92 -8.24 -6.36
N ASP A 54 12.57 -8.93 -7.29
CA ASP A 54 13.11 -10.28 -7.10
C ASP A 54 14.20 -10.37 -6.02
N ARG A 55 14.70 -9.24 -5.51
CA ARG A 55 15.63 -9.18 -4.36
C ARG A 55 14.92 -9.30 -3.02
N LEU A 56 13.58 -9.21 -3.02
CA LEU A 56 12.75 -9.27 -1.83
C LEU A 56 11.95 -10.58 -1.78
N LEU A 57 11.70 -11.05 -0.56
CA LEU A 57 10.82 -12.18 -0.30
C LEU A 57 9.72 -11.75 0.65
N ARG A 58 8.47 -12.00 0.26
CA ARG A 58 7.31 -11.78 1.12
C ARG A 58 7.28 -12.80 2.27
N LEU A 59 7.35 -12.32 3.51
CA LEU A 59 7.39 -13.16 4.72
C LEU A 59 6.00 -13.53 5.27
N GLY A 60 4.96 -12.77 4.95
CA GLY A 60 3.60 -12.96 5.48
C GLY A 60 2.52 -12.44 4.53
N GLY A 61 1.25 -12.69 4.87
CA GLY A 61 0.12 -12.15 4.11
C GLY A 61 -0.08 -10.64 4.32
N PRO A 62 -0.97 -9.99 3.56
CA PRO A 62 -1.43 -8.64 3.85
C PRO A 62 -1.93 -8.53 5.29
N VAL A 63 -1.61 -7.42 5.95
CA VAL A 63 -2.05 -7.11 7.31
C VAL A 63 -3.45 -6.50 7.23
N PRO A 64 -4.52 -7.18 7.70
CA PRO A 64 -5.89 -6.70 7.52
C PRO A 64 -6.15 -5.32 8.13
N GLU A 65 -5.51 -5.00 9.26
CA GLU A 65 -5.62 -3.73 9.96
C GLU A 65 -5.03 -2.54 9.19
N LEU A 66 -4.19 -2.83 8.19
CA LEU A 66 -3.53 -1.84 7.32
C LEU A 66 -4.08 -1.87 5.90
N ALA A 67 -5.18 -2.59 5.65
CA ALA A 67 -5.87 -2.54 4.38
C ALA A 67 -6.49 -1.13 4.19
N GLU A 68 -6.24 -0.55 3.02
CA GLU A 68 -6.74 0.78 2.66
C GLU A 68 -7.50 0.71 1.33
N ASP A 69 -8.60 1.45 1.26
CA ASP A 69 -9.34 1.64 0.02
C ASP A 69 -8.62 2.63 -0.90
N ILE A 70 -8.58 2.31 -2.19
CA ILE A 70 -8.04 3.22 -3.21
C ILE A 70 -9.20 4.01 -3.83
N HIS A 71 -9.15 5.33 -3.68
CA HIS A 71 -10.17 6.23 -4.22
C HIS A 71 -9.63 7.07 -5.37
N LEU A 72 -10.42 7.18 -6.45
CA LEU A 72 -10.18 8.12 -7.53
C LEU A 72 -11.08 9.34 -7.34
N MET A 73 -10.49 10.48 -6.99
CA MET A 73 -11.23 11.73 -6.76
C MET A 73 -11.23 12.62 -8.00
N LEU A 74 -12.40 13.18 -8.33
CA LEU A 74 -12.59 14.14 -9.41
C LEU A 74 -13.23 15.40 -8.84
N HIS A 75 -12.81 16.56 -9.34
CA HIS A 75 -13.47 17.81 -8.96
C HIS A 75 -14.91 17.83 -9.47
N GLY A 76 -15.82 18.43 -8.68
CA GLY A 76 -17.25 18.46 -8.96
C GLY A 76 -17.54 18.95 -10.38
N ASP A 77 -16.93 20.04 -10.80
CA ASP A 77 -17.21 20.65 -12.10
C ASP A 77 -16.72 19.79 -13.27
N LEU A 78 -15.63 19.05 -13.08
CA LEU A 78 -15.00 18.23 -14.12
C LEU A 78 -15.67 16.86 -14.28
N ARG A 79 -16.43 16.38 -13.29
CA ARG A 79 -17.04 15.03 -13.34
C ARG A 79 -18.05 14.84 -14.49
N ARG A 80 -18.54 15.94 -15.08
CA ARG A 80 -19.49 15.93 -16.20
C ARG A 80 -18.82 16.03 -17.57
N ASP A 81 -17.54 16.39 -17.60
CA ASP A 81 -16.78 16.46 -18.85
C ASP A 81 -16.53 15.06 -19.42
N ALA A 82 -16.77 14.88 -20.72
CA ALA A 82 -16.71 13.58 -21.37
C ALA A 82 -15.28 13.00 -21.41
N ALA A 83 -14.27 13.85 -21.64
CA ALA A 83 -12.88 13.41 -21.69
C ALA A 83 -12.38 13.04 -20.29
N VAL A 84 -12.73 13.83 -19.27
CA VAL A 84 -12.40 13.53 -17.87
C VAL A 84 -13.02 12.20 -17.44
N ARG A 85 -14.29 11.97 -17.77
CA ARG A 85 -14.97 10.70 -17.47
C ARG A 85 -14.31 9.52 -18.15
N ALA A 86 -13.96 9.63 -19.43
CA ALA A 86 -13.32 8.56 -20.18
C ALA A 86 -11.98 8.14 -19.54
N VAL A 87 -11.16 9.12 -19.12
CA VAL A 87 -9.90 8.85 -18.41
C VAL A 87 -10.15 8.22 -17.04
N ALA A 88 -11.12 8.73 -16.28
CA ALA A 88 -11.45 8.20 -14.97
C ALA A 88 -11.93 6.74 -15.04
N GLU A 89 -12.77 6.42 -16.01
CA GLU A 89 -13.23 5.05 -16.27
C GLU A 89 -12.08 4.13 -16.68
N ALA A 90 -11.14 4.62 -17.51
CA ALA A 90 -9.95 3.88 -17.91
C ALA A 90 -9.02 3.58 -16.72
N ILE A 91 -8.75 4.57 -15.85
CA ILE A 91 -7.96 4.42 -14.62
C ILE A 91 -8.63 3.43 -13.68
N ALA A 92 -9.93 3.61 -13.40
CA ALA A 92 -10.67 2.69 -12.54
C ALA A 92 -10.69 1.26 -13.11
N GLY A 93 -10.79 1.12 -14.44
CA GLY A 93 -10.68 -0.16 -15.12
C GLY A 93 -9.30 -0.80 -14.95
N LEU A 94 -8.22 -0.01 -15.01
CA LEU A 94 -6.86 -0.49 -14.76
C LEU A 94 -6.70 -1.02 -13.33
N PHE A 95 -7.13 -0.27 -12.32
CA PHE A 95 -7.05 -0.69 -10.92
C PHE A 95 -7.85 -1.96 -10.66
N ARG A 96 -9.05 -2.09 -11.23
CA ARG A 96 -9.84 -3.34 -11.16
C ARG A 96 -9.12 -4.53 -11.77
N ARG A 97 -8.44 -4.37 -12.91
CA ARG A 97 -7.65 -5.45 -13.53
C ARG A 97 -6.43 -5.84 -12.68
N GLN A 98 -5.84 -4.88 -11.98
CA GLN A 98 -4.68 -5.10 -11.11
C GLN A 98 -5.05 -5.49 -9.67
N ARG A 99 -6.35 -5.72 -9.39
CA ARG A 99 -6.89 -6.00 -8.06
C ARG A 99 -6.09 -7.07 -7.31
N GLN A 100 -5.73 -8.17 -7.96
CA GLN A 100 -5.00 -9.26 -7.28
C GLN A 100 -3.62 -8.85 -6.76
N VAL A 101 -2.93 -7.97 -7.48
CA VAL A 101 -1.60 -7.48 -7.10
C VAL A 101 -1.73 -6.41 -6.01
N LEU A 102 -2.72 -5.52 -6.14
CA LEU A 102 -3.00 -4.46 -5.18
C LEU A 102 -3.47 -5.02 -3.82
N GLU A 103 -4.36 -6.00 -3.82
CA GLU A 103 -4.85 -6.69 -2.61
C GLU A 103 -3.84 -7.71 -2.07
N GLY A 104 -2.73 -7.96 -2.78
CA GLY A 104 -1.73 -8.94 -2.39
C GLY A 104 -2.22 -10.39 -2.41
N THR A 105 -3.28 -10.70 -3.17
CA THR A 105 -3.80 -12.06 -3.34
C THR A 105 -3.06 -12.84 -4.43
N ARG A 106 -2.38 -12.16 -5.34
CA ARG A 106 -1.34 -12.76 -6.18
C ARG A 106 -0.07 -12.92 -5.33
N ARG A 107 0.43 -14.14 -5.19
CA ARG A 107 1.81 -14.36 -4.74
C ARG A 107 2.74 -14.26 -5.94
N GLY A 108 3.85 -13.53 -5.78
CA GLY A 108 5.01 -13.59 -6.66
C GLY A 108 5.59 -14.99 -6.75
#